data_AF-A0A368TEA1-F1
#
_entry.id   AF-A0A368TEA1-F1
#
_cell.length_a   1.000
_cell.length_b   1.000
_cell.length_c   1.000
_cell.angle_alpha   90.00
_cell.angle_beta   90.00
_cell.angle_gamma   90.00
#
_symmetry.space_group_name_H-M   'P 1'
#
loop_
_entity.id
_entity.type
_entity.pdbx_description
1 polymer ?
#
loop_
_entity_poly.entity_id
_entity_poly.type
_entity_poly.pdbx_seq_one_letter_code
_entity_poly.pdbx_strand_id
1 'polypeptide(L)'
;MYKIMMFEGGVYKFYELKELVGDLGGFILQESVMQTETMMHLAFPEEDERKIRNKIKGLGGKFKELPLAGTEIIIVVPSLGKHHAVDPMCDIAEFLRRRGAITNMMGLARGVGMRIAQITTQEKQIIEEFDAAVFVFGTFEECIEEKAKICKKIDIPYMIVGGPLDMEFEHYVGGVGRKTARMRHKNEIDILDSIASELGKALAEKRLDIEEDPIAASPLFIKDMIERTIPPKTGEELPNVIQLDGLRVKIEEEDIEKINEIEIGNKKLSEICEMKKSQYAGYLLKIKSEAVTGALF
;
A
#
# COMPACT_ATOMS: atom_id res chain seq x y z
N MET A 1 -1.86 -17.31 6.32
CA MET A 1 -1.90 -15.96 5.72
C MET A 1 -1.58 -16.04 4.23
N TYR A 2 -2.04 -15.08 3.42
CA TYR A 2 -1.65 -15.00 2.00
C TYR A 2 -0.29 -14.29 1.89
N LYS A 3 0.62 -14.87 1.12
CA LYS A 3 1.88 -14.23 0.73
C LYS A 3 1.71 -13.61 -0.65
N ILE A 4 2.10 -12.34 -0.79
CA ILE A 4 2.03 -11.63 -2.07
C ILE A 4 3.43 -11.52 -2.67
N MET A 5 3.56 -11.91 -3.93
CA MET A 5 4.83 -11.94 -4.65
C MET A 5 4.69 -11.50 -6.10
N MET A 6 5.78 -11.05 -6.70
CA MET A 6 5.86 -10.71 -8.11
C MET A 6 6.54 -11.81 -8.91
N PHE A 7 5.84 -12.31 -9.93
CA PHE A 7 6.42 -13.07 -11.02
C PHE A 7 6.84 -12.14 -12.15
N GLU A 8 8.05 -12.35 -12.69
CA GLU A 8 8.58 -11.69 -13.88
C GLU A 8 9.14 -12.77 -14.79
N GLY A 9 8.55 -12.98 -15.96
CA GLY A 9 8.97 -14.05 -16.87
C GLY A 9 8.41 -13.88 -18.28
N GLY A 10 8.59 -14.88 -19.13
CA GLY A 10 8.06 -14.84 -20.49
C GLY A 10 6.57 -15.14 -20.57
N VAL A 11 5.93 -14.78 -21.69
CA VAL A 11 4.51 -15.12 -22.00
C VAL A 11 4.31 -16.63 -22.25
N TYR A 12 5.37 -17.42 -22.26
CA TYR A 12 5.26 -18.86 -22.47
C TYR A 12 4.70 -19.55 -21.21
N LYS A 13 3.52 -20.18 -21.33
CA LYS A 13 2.89 -21.01 -20.28
C LYS A 13 2.60 -20.31 -18.94
N PHE A 14 2.57 -18.97 -18.92
CA PHE A 14 2.22 -18.23 -17.70
C PHE A 14 0.78 -18.49 -17.22
N TYR A 15 -0.13 -18.90 -18.13
CA TYR A 15 -1.49 -19.34 -17.77
C TYR A 15 -1.47 -20.55 -16.83
N GLU A 16 -0.51 -21.48 -16.98
CA GLU A 16 -0.39 -22.64 -16.09
C GLU A 16 -0.02 -22.21 -14.66
N LEU A 17 0.62 -21.03 -14.49
CA LEU A 17 0.86 -20.45 -13.18
C LEU A 17 -0.42 -19.83 -12.61
N LYS A 18 -1.25 -19.19 -13.45
CA LYS A 18 -2.54 -18.63 -13.03
C LYS A 18 -3.50 -19.72 -12.56
N GLU A 19 -3.60 -20.82 -13.30
CA GLU A 19 -4.40 -21.99 -12.94
C GLU A 19 -3.93 -22.57 -11.61
N LEU A 20 -2.62 -22.79 -11.45
CA LEU A 20 -2.05 -23.30 -10.20
C LEU A 20 -2.36 -22.37 -9.01
N VAL A 21 -2.26 -21.05 -9.18
CA VAL A 21 -2.61 -20.10 -8.12
C VAL A 21 -4.08 -20.21 -7.75
N GLY A 22 -4.98 -20.31 -8.73
CA GLY A 22 -6.42 -20.51 -8.49
C GLY A 22 -6.75 -21.83 -7.79
N ASP A 23 -6.10 -22.93 -8.19
CA ASP A 23 -6.29 -24.25 -7.58
C ASP A 23 -5.86 -24.29 -6.10
N LEU A 24 -4.90 -23.44 -5.72
CA LEU A 24 -4.41 -23.29 -4.36
C LEU A 24 -5.22 -22.23 -3.57
N GLY A 25 -6.32 -21.72 -4.12
CA GLY A 25 -7.14 -20.68 -3.50
C GLY A 25 -6.50 -19.30 -3.49
N GLY A 26 -5.48 -19.06 -4.31
CA GLY A 26 -4.81 -17.78 -4.47
C GLY A 26 -5.51 -16.82 -5.44
N PHE A 27 -4.97 -15.60 -5.52
CA PHE A 27 -5.50 -14.50 -6.33
C PHE A 27 -4.43 -13.91 -7.25
N ILE A 28 -4.86 -13.48 -8.44
CA ILE A 28 -4.05 -12.65 -9.34
C ILE A 28 -4.43 -11.19 -9.07
N LEU A 29 -3.55 -10.43 -8.43
CA LEU A 29 -3.83 -9.05 -8.02
C LEU A 29 -3.68 -8.06 -9.18
N GLN A 30 -2.67 -8.28 -10.02
CA GLN A 30 -2.38 -7.44 -11.17
C GLN A 30 -1.63 -8.28 -12.21
N GLU A 31 -1.98 -8.09 -13.47
CA GLU A 31 -1.33 -8.73 -14.62
C GLU A 31 -0.96 -7.65 -15.63
N SER A 32 0.29 -7.67 -16.09
CA SER A 32 0.77 -6.84 -17.19
C SER A 32 1.54 -7.72 -18.17
N VAL A 33 1.03 -7.82 -19.40
CA VAL A 33 1.66 -8.56 -20.49
C VAL A 33 2.23 -7.55 -21.48
N MET A 34 3.56 -7.50 -21.58
CA MET A 34 4.31 -6.60 -22.46
C MET A 34 5.06 -7.41 -23.51
N GLN A 35 4.41 -7.69 -24.64
CA GLN A 35 4.94 -8.42 -25.81
C GLN A 35 5.51 -9.82 -25.51
N THR A 36 6.71 -9.87 -24.95
CA THR A 36 7.44 -11.11 -24.62
C THR A 36 7.60 -11.32 -23.11
N GLU A 37 7.32 -10.30 -22.30
CA GLU A 37 7.42 -10.34 -20.85
C GLU A 37 6.05 -10.26 -20.20
N THR A 38 5.91 -10.95 -19.08
CA THR A 38 4.73 -10.98 -18.24
C THR A 38 5.16 -10.67 -16.82
N MET A 39 4.53 -9.66 -16.24
CA MET A 39 4.61 -9.35 -14.82
C MET A 39 3.27 -9.65 -14.16
N MET A 40 3.29 -10.44 -13.09
CA MET A 40 2.09 -10.77 -12.31
C MET A 40 2.34 -10.58 -10.82
N HIS A 41 1.39 -9.93 -10.15
CA HIS A 41 1.30 -9.89 -8.70
C HIS A 41 0.37 -11.02 -8.26
N LEU A 42 0.92 -11.98 -7.53
CA LEU A 42 0.26 -13.21 -7.12
C LEU A 42 0.12 -13.21 -5.61
N ALA A 43 -1.05 -13.56 -5.10
CA ALA A 43 -1.28 -13.86 -3.71
C ALA A 43 -1.64 -15.34 -3.56
N PHE A 44 -1.02 -16.06 -2.64
CA PHE A 44 -1.30 -17.49 -2.41
C PHE A 44 -1.05 -17.85 -0.94
N PRO A 45 -1.64 -18.94 -0.42
CA PRO A 45 -1.36 -19.40 0.94
C PRO A 45 0.13 -19.67 1.14
N GLU A 46 0.70 -19.19 2.25
CA GLU A 46 2.14 -19.30 2.53
C GLU A 46 2.67 -20.75 2.48
N GLU A 47 1.87 -21.71 2.93
CA GLU A 47 2.17 -23.15 2.91
C GLU A 47 2.46 -23.71 1.50
N ASP A 48 1.93 -23.07 0.46
CA ASP A 48 2.07 -23.49 -0.93
C ASP A 48 3.22 -22.81 -1.69
N GLU A 49 3.99 -21.93 -1.03
CA GLU A 49 5.08 -21.17 -1.63
C GLU A 49 6.07 -22.08 -2.40
N ARG A 50 6.38 -23.25 -1.85
CA ARG A 50 7.30 -24.19 -2.47
C ARG A 50 6.79 -24.70 -3.82
N LYS A 51 5.49 -24.96 -3.95
CA LYS A 51 4.87 -25.42 -5.20
C LYS A 51 4.94 -24.32 -6.26
N ILE A 52 4.58 -23.08 -5.87
CA ILE A 52 4.65 -21.90 -6.74
C ILE A 52 6.08 -21.65 -7.23
N ARG A 53 7.07 -21.66 -6.32
CA ARG A 53 8.48 -21.45 -6.68
C ARG A 53 9.00 -22.48 -7.67
N ASN A 54 8.61 -23.75 -7.50
CA ASN A 54 9.00 -24.82 -8.43
C ASN A 54 8.40 -24.60 -9.82
N LYS A 55 7.12 -24.21 -9.89
CA LYS A 55 6.45 -23.89 -11.15
C LYS A 55 7.14 -22.74 -11.88
N ILE A 56 7.42 -21.65 -11.17
CA ILE A 56 8.08 -20.46 -11.73
C ILE A 56 9.49 -20.76 -12.25
N LYS A 57 10.28 -21.56 -11.51
CA LYS A 57 11.57 -22.05 -11.99
C LYS A 57 11.44 -22.85 -13.29
N GLY A 58 10.42 -23.71 -13.38
CA GLY A 58 10.13 -24.47 -14.60
C GLY A 58 9.74 -23.61 -15.80
N LEU A 59 9.17 -22.42 -15.54
CA LEU A 59 8.83 -21.42 -16.56
C LEU A 59 10.02 -20.48 -16.90
N GLY A 60 11.16 -20.63 -16.24
CA GLY A 60 12.31 -19.74 -16.41
C GLY A 60 12.09 -18.32 -15.90
N GLY A 61 11.08 -18.10 -15.05
CA GLY A 61 10.76 -16.80 -14.49
C GLY A 61 11.56 -16.47 -13.23
N LYS A 62 11.56 -15.19 -12.87
CA LYS A 62 12.06 -14.67 -11.60
C LYS A 62 10.89 -14.48 -10.65
N PHE A 63 11.19 -14.67 -9.37
CA PHE A 63 10.21 -14.51 -8.30
C PHE A 63 10.78 -13.57 -7.25
N LYS A 64 10.08 -12.46 -7.01
CA LYS A 64 10.52 -11.41 -6.10
C LYS A 64 9.47 -11.22 -5.02
N GLU A 65 9.92 -11.15 -3.77
CA GLU A 65 9.06 -10.74 -2.66
C GLU A 65 8.81 -9.24 -2.76
N LEU A 66 7.58 -8.87 -2.44
CA LEU A 66 7.12 -7.49 -2.44
C LEU A 66 6.81 -7.08 -0.99
N PRO A 67 7.78 -6.47 -0.28
CA PRO A 67 7.64 -6.22 1.15
C PRO A 67 6.46 -5.30 1.50
N LEU A 68 6.05 -4.44 0.55
CA LEU A 68 4.96 -3.48 0.71
C LEU A 68 3.68 -3.92 0.00
N ALA A 69 3.61 -5.16 -0.48
CA ALA A 69 2.41 -5.64 -1.14
C ALA A 69 1.20 -5.65 -0.20
N GLY A 70 0.04 -5.29 -0.77
CA GLY A 70 -1.22 -5.19 -0.04
C GLY A 70 -1.26 -4.02 0.95
N THR A 71 -0.45 -2.98 0.72
CA THR A 71 -0.46 -1.77 1.55
C THR A 71 -0.76 -0.52 0.74
N GLU A 72 -1.52 0.40 1.33
CA GLU A 72 -1.75 1.73 0.82
C GLU A 72 -0.91 2.74 1.62
N ILE A 73 0.01 3.42 0.92
CA ILE A 73 0.96 4.35 1.54
C ILE A 73 0.72 5.76 1.02
N ILE A 74 0.64 6.73 1.93
CA ILE A 74 0.53 8.15 1.58
C ILE A 74 1.87 8.86 1.66
N ILE A 75 2.23 9.58 0.60
CA ILE A 75 3.40 10.43 0.56
C ILE A 75 2.97 11.85 0.88
N VAL A 76 3.42 12.35 2.01
CA VAL A 76 3.05 13.66 2.54
C VAL A 76 4.17 14.63 2.28
N VAL A 77 3.89 15.66 1.49
CA VAL A 77 4.83 16.75 1.21
C VAL A 77 4.33 18.05 1.83
N PRO A 78 5.24 18.95 2.23
CA PRO A 78 4.83 20.27 2.73
C PRO A 78 3.96 21.06 1.75
N SER A 79 4.12 20.85 0.44
CA SER A 79 3.38 21.53 -0.62
C SER A 79 3.56 20.82 -1.96
N LEU A 80 2.49 20.76 -2.76
CA LEU A 80 2.52 20.31 -4.17
C LEU A 80 2.82 21.44 -5.17
N GLY A 81 3.12 22.66 -4.68
CA GLY A 81 3.47 23.77 -5.56
C GLY A 81 4.73 23.44 -6.38
N LYS A 82 4.82 23.90 -7.63
CA LYS A 82 5.91 23.56 -8.57
C LYS A 82 7.33 23.82 -8.02
N HIS A 83 7.49 24.73 -7.07
CA HIS A 83 8.78 25.05 -6.42
C HIS A 83 9.11 24.14 -5.22
N HIS A 84 8.16 23.30 -4.80
CA HIS A 84 8.23 22.42 -3.64
C HIS A 84 8.05 20.95 -4.02
N ALA A 85 7.23 20.67 -5.06
CA ALA A 85 7.09 19.38 -5.68
C ALA A 85 8.34 19.09 -6.51
N VAL A 86 9.22 18.28 -5.94
CA VAL A 86 10.51 17.93 -6.52
C VAL A 86 10.49 16.47 -6.96
N ASP A 87 11.27 16.13 -7.99
CA ASP A 87 11.36 14.77 -8.54
C ASP A 87 11.48 13.62 -7.49
N PRO A 88 12.20 13.78 -6.36
CA PRO A 88 12.34 12.74 -5.34
C PRO A 88 11.04 12.18 -4.80
N MET A 89 10.00 13.00 -4.61
CA MET A 89 8.73 12.47 -4.07
C MET A 89 8.05 11.53 -5.06
N CYS A 90 8.18 11.81 -6.36
CA CYS A 90 7.69 10.95 -7.43
C CYS A 90 8.56 9.70 -7.58
N ASP A 91 9.87 9.82 -7.44
CA ASP A 91 10.79 8.67 -7.41
C ASP A 91 10.50 7.74 -6.23
N ILE A 92 10.28 8.28 -5.03
CA ILE A 92 9.86 7.51 -3.85
C ILE A 92 8.54 6.81 -4.13
N ALA A 93 7.53 7.53 -4.62
CA ALA A 93 6.23 6.95 -4.97
C ALA A 93 6.37 5.78 -5.96
N GLU A 94 7.10 6.00 -7.04
CA GLU A 94 7.33 4.99 -8.06
C GLU A 94 8.11 3.79 -7.51
N PHE A 95 9.12 4.02 -6.69
CA PHE A 95 9.93 2.96 -6.12
C PHE A 95 9.13 2.10 -5.13
N LEU A 96 8.33 2.72 -4.26
CA LEU A 96 7.43 2.00 -3.34
C LEU A 96 6.39 1.19 -4.12
N ARG A 97 5.84 1.71 -5.22
CA ARG A 97 4.96 0.95 -6.11
C ARG A 97 5.64 -0.29 -6.71
N ARG A 98 6.90 -0.16 -7.15
CA ARG A 98 7.70 -1.30 -7.62
C ARG A 98 7.98 -2.34 -6.52
N ARG A 99 7.82 -1.96 -5.24
CA ARG A 99 7.93 -2.83 -4.06
C ARG A 99 6.57 -3.37 -3.57
N GLY A 100 5.50 -3.13 -4.33
CA GLY A 100 4.16 -3.71 -4.13
C GLY A 100 3.14 -2.76 -3.50
N ALA A 101 3.53 -1.55 -3.08
CA ALA A 101 2.62 -0.61 -2.46
C ALA A 101 1.67 0.04 -3.48
N ILE A 102 0.49 0.42 -3.04
CA ILE A 102 -0.31 1.44 -3.71
C ILE A 102 0.03 2.77 -3.05
N THR A 103 0.59 3.72 -3.81
CA THR A 103 0.99 5.01 -3.25
C THR A 103 0.10 6.15 -3.71
N ASN A 104 -0.35 6.96 -2.75
CA ASN A 104 -1.03 8.22 -2.96
C ASN A 104 -0.15 9.38 -2.47
N MET A 105 -0.50 10.61 -2.85
CA MET A 105 0.30 11.77 -2.51
C MET A 105 -0.57 12.93 -2.06
N MET A 106 -0.12 13.62 -1.02
CA MET A 106 -0.83 14.74 -0.43
C MET A 106 0.13 15.90 -0.14
N GLY A 107 -0.27 17.10 -0.54
CA GLY A 107 0.35 18.34 -0.09
C GLY A 107 -0.38 18.90 1.11
N LEU A 108 0.36 19.31 2.14
CA LEU A 108 -0.24 20.02 3.28
C LEU A 108 -0.72 21.42 2.86
N ALA A 109 -1.94 21.77 3.25
CA ALA A 109 -2.72 22.87 2.65
C ALA A 109 -2.06 24.25 2.80
N ARG A 110 -1.28 24.47 3.87
CA ARG A 110 -0.65 25.78 4.16
C ARG A 110 0.78 25.91 3.66
N GLY A 111 1.29 24.95 2.89
CA GLY A 111 2.68 25.00 2.46
C GLY A 111 3.62 24.96 3.66
N VAL A 112 3.46 23.96 4.53
CA VAL A 112 4.03 23.88 5.89
C VAL A 112 5.51 24.27 5.85
N GLY A 113 5.80 25.49 6.28
CA GLY A 113 7.14 26.01 6.50
C GLY A 113 7.55 25.82 7.95
N MET A 114 8.81 26.09 8.29
CA MET A 114 9.33 25.97 9.65
C MET A 114 8.46 26.71 10.69
N ARG A 115 8.03 27.93 10.39
CA ARG A 115 7.24 28.78 11.30
C ARG A 115 5.80 28.28 11.54
N ILE A 116 5.29 27.43 10.65
CA ILE A 116 3.91 26.94 10.67
C ILE A 116 3.96 25.42 10.53
N ALA A 117 4.74 24.76 11.39
CA ALA A 117 4.86 23.31 11.49
C ALA A 117 3.61 22.70 12.17
N GLN A 118 2.47 22.83 11.50
CA GLN A 118 1.18 22.41 12.00
C GLN A 118 0.48 21.51 10.98
N ILE A 119 -0.32 20.58 11.50
CA ILE A 119 -1.25 19.76 10.75
C ILE A 119 -2.65 20.01 11.28
N THR A 120 -3.62 20.10 10.38
CA THR A 120 -5.04 20.20 10.73
C THR A 120 -5.60 18.84 11.12
N THR A 121 -6.70 18.83 11.87
CA THR A 121 -7.40 17.58 12.22
C THR A 121 -7.83 16.81 10.98
N GLN A 122 -8.27 17.51 9.92
CA GLN A 122 -8.69 16.87 8.67
C GLN A 122 -7.50 16.23 7.94
N GLU A 123 -6.35 16.91 7.85
CA GLU A 123 -5.14 16.33 7.26
C GLU A 123 -4.65 15.11 8.05
N LYS A 124 -4.68 15.19 9.38
CA LYS A 124 -4.37 14.05 10.27
C LYS A 124 -5.31 12.87 9.95
N GLN A 125 -6.62 13.12 9.94
CA GLN A 125 -7.63 12.09 9.66
C GLN A 125 -7.41 11.44 8.30
N ILE A 126 -7.10 12.21 7.25
CA ILE A 126 -6.81 11.69 5.90
C ILE A 126 -5.58 10.78 5.94
N ILE A 127 -4.48 11.22 6.56
CA ILE A 127 -3.23 10.44 6.61
C ILE A 127 -3.47 9.10 7.33
N GLU A 128 -4.24 9.10 8.40
CA GLU A 128 -4.53 7.90 9.20
C GLU A 128 -5.51 6.92 8.54
N GLU A 129 -6.05 7.25 7.37
CA GLU A 129 -6.79 6.29 6.56
C GLU A 129 -5.87 5.31 5.80
N PHE A 130 -4.56 5.55 5.78
CA PHE A 130 -3.56 4.75 5.07
C PHE A 130 -2.85 3.78 6.02
N ASP A 131 -2.21 2.75 5.48
CA ASP A 131 -1.43 1.80 6.30
C ASP A 131 -0.13 2.43 6.82
N ALA A 132 0.44 3.35 6.06
CA ALA A 132 1.67 4.05 6.41
C ALA A 132 1.82 5.40 5.70
N ALA A 133 2.65 6.28 6.27
CA ALA A 133 2.95 7.60 5.71
C ALA A 133 4.45 7.83 5.48
N VAL A 134 4.81 8.47 4.37
CA VAL A 134 6.19 8.95 4.13
C VAL A 134 6.18 10.47 4.03
N PHE A 135 6.74 11.12 5.04
CA PHE A 135 6.90 12.56 5.10
C PHE A 135 8.19 12.98 4.42
N VAL A 136 8.07 13.58 3.22
CA VAL A 136 9.23 14.07 2.48
C VAL A 136 9.44 15.54 2.81
N PHE A 137 10.37 15.79 3.73
CA PHE A 137 10.78 17.11 4.13
C PHE A 137 11.99 17.60 3.32
N GLY A 138 12.28 18.90 3.43
CA GLY A 138 13.24 19.56 2.57
C GLY A 138 14.70 19.25 2.91
N THR A 139 15.58 20.20 2.60
CA THR A 139 17.03 20.02 2.76
C THR A 139 17.57 20.50 4.11
N PHE A 140 16.86 21.39 4.82
CA PHE A 140 17.40 22.08 5.99
C PHE A 140 17.03 21.37 7.28
N GLU A 141 18.05 20.97 8.04
CA GLU A 141 17.95 20.26 9.34
C GLU A 141 16.94 20.92 10.28
N GLU A 142 17.18 22.16 10.73
CA GLU A 142 16.28 22.90 11.64
C GLU A 142 14.80 22.91 11.18
N CYS A 143 14.57 22.98 9.86
CA CYS A 143 13.22 22.94 9.32
C CYS A 143 12.58 21.56 9.42
N ILE A 144 13.37 20.49 9.27
CA ILE A 144 12.91 19.11 9.38
C ILE A 144 12.64 18.80 10.86
N GLU A 145 13.48 19.23 11.79
CA GLU A 145 13.27 19.03 13.24
C GLU A 145 11.93 19.62 13.72
N GLU A 146 11.64 20.85 13.30
CA GLU A 146 10.37 21.49 13.64
C GLU A 146 9.17 20.74 13.03
N LYS A 147 9.30 20.22 11.81
CA LYS A 147 8.24 19.47 11.12
C LYS A 147 8.07 18.06 11.67
N ALA A 148 9.12 17.43 12.18
CA ALA A 148 9.04 16.11 12.79
C ALA A 148 8.02 16.06 13.95
N LYS A 149 7.80 17.19 14.63
CA LYS A 149 6.76 17.35 15.66
C LYS A 149 5.33 17.08 15.15
N ILE A 150 5.09 17.25 13.84
CA ILE A 150 3.82 16.92 13.19
C ILE A 150 3.63 15.41 13.17
N CYS A 151 4.67 14.68 12.78
CA CYS A 151 4.64 13.23 12.61
C CYS A 151 4.36 12.50 13.93
N LYS A 152 4.83 13.04 15.06
CA LYS A 152 4.54 12.52 16.41
C LYS A 152 3.05 12.48 16.79
N LYS A 153 2.17 13.12 16.02
CA LYS A 153 0.72 13.13 16.24
C LYS A 153 -0.02 12.11 15.37
N ILE A 154 0.68 11.39 14.51
CA ILE A 154 0.12 10.42 13.57
C ILE A 154 0.15 9.03 14.20
N ASP A 155 -0.99 8.34 14.16
CA ASP A 155 -1.19 7.07 14.86
C ASP A 155 -0.90 5.84 13.97
N ILE A 156 -0.46 6.07 12.73
CA ILE A 156 0.00 5.04 11.79
C ILE A 156 1.53 5.06 11.64
N PRO A 157 2.16 3.95 11.24
CA PRO A 157 3.58 3.91 10.92
C PRO A 157 3.95 5.02 9.94
N TYR A 158 5.03 5.75 10.25
CA TYR A 158 5.50 6.80 9.38
C TYR A 158 7.02 6.80 9.23
N MET A 159 7.49 7.44 8.18
CA MET A 159 8.89 7.70 7.94
C MET A 159 9.11 9.15 7.55
N ILE A 160 10.21 9.73 8.03
CA ILE A 160 10.65 11.06 7.63
C ILE A 160 11.82 10.91 6.67
N VAL A 161 11.75 11.63 5.56
CA VAL A 161 12.78 11.66 4.52
C VAL A 161 13.26 13.10 4.35
N GLY A 162 14.57 13.33 4.29
CA GLY A 162 15.11 14.68 4.15
C GLY A 162 16.57 14.75 3.69
N GLY A 163 17.06 15.98 3.54
CA GLY A 163 18.40 16.26 3.00
C GLY A 163 19.59 15.83 3.85
N PRO A 164 19.64 16.16 5.16
CA PRO A 164 20.72 15.72 6.06
C PRO A 164 20.93 14.20 5.97
N LEU A 165 22.16 13.73 6.12
CA LEU A 165 22.44 12.29 6.02
C LEU A 165 21.94 11.52 7.24
N ASP A 166 21.98 12.17 8.40
CA ASP A 166 21.58 11.60 9.67
C ASP A 166 20.92 12.70 10.50
N MET A 167 20.00 12.30 11.37
CA MET A 167 19.33 13.16 12.33
C MET A 167 18.87 12.35 13.55
N GLU A 168 18.80 12.97 14.72
CA GLU A 168 18.44 12.31 15.99
C GLU A 168 16.92 12.05 16.14
N PHE A 169 16.26 11.50 15.13
CA PHE A 169 14.85 11.11 15.18
C PHE A 169 14.66 9.66 14.76
N GLU A 170 13.71 8.99 15.40
CA GLU A 170 13.26 7.67 14.96
C GLU A 170 12.62 7.77 13.56
N HIS A 171 12.79 6.71 12.77
CA HIS A 171 12.21 6.58 11.42
C HIS A 171 12.66 7.66 10.42
N TYR A 172 13.92 8.10 10.48
CA TYR A 172 14.51 9.04 9.53
C TYR A 172 15.38 8.34 8.47
N VAL A 173 15.21 8.71 7.20
CA VAL A 173 16.13 8.36 6.12
C VAL A 173 16.65 9.63 5.44
N GLY A 174 17.97 9.82 5.52
CA GLY A 174 18.66 10.98 5.00
C GLY A 174 19.07 10.92 3.53
N GLY A 175 19.70 11.99 3.06
CA GLY A 175 20.28 12.07 1.71
C GLY A 175 19.28 12.37 0.59
N VAL A 176 18.05 12.76 0.92
CA VAL A 176 16.99 13.11 -0.02
C VAL A 176 16.58 14.57 0.16
N GLY A 177 17.38 15.47 -0.41
CA GLY A 177 17.05 16.89 -0.47
C GLY A 177 16.17 17.26 -1.67
N ARG A 178 15.90 18.55 -1.82
CA ARG A 178 15.26 19.09 -3.04
C ARG A 178 16.19 18.91 -4.25
N LYS A 179 15.73 18.17 -5.26
CA LYS A 179 16.42 18.02 -6.55
C LYS A 179 15.43 18.00 -7.72
N THR A 180 15.86 18.55 -8.84
CA THR A 180 15.09 18.62 -10.10
C THR A 180 15.47 17.51 -11.07
N ALA A 181 16.24 16.53 -10.60
CA ALA A 181 16.68 15.38 -11.37
C ALA A 181 16.17 14.11 -10.70
N ARG A 182 15.84 13.13 -11.54
CA ARG A 182 15.38 11.80 -11.13
C ARG A 182 16.47 11.03 -10.39
N MET A 183 16.06 10.28 -9.37
CA MET A 183 16.91 9.39 -8.57
C MET A 183 17.26 8.13 -9.35
N ARG A 184 18.41 8.13 -10.02
CA ARG A 184 18.84 7.03 -10.91
C ARG A 184 20.23 6.51 -10.62
N HIS A 185 21.03 7.26 -9.86
CA HIS A 185 22.36 6.83 -9.49
C HIS A 185 22.28 5.73 -8.42
N LYS A 186 23.28 4.84 -8.41
CA LYS A 186 23.29 3.68 -7.51
C LYS A 186 23.08 4.07 -6.05
N ASN A 187 23.80 5.07 -5.56
CA ASN A 187 23.65 5.60 -4.21
C ASN A 187 22.24 6.13 -3.91
N GLU A 188 21.56 6.71 -4.90
CA GLU A 188 20.18 7.19 -4.75
C GLU A 188 19.19 6.03 -4.71
N ILE A 189 19.43 4.99 -5.53
CA ILE A 189 18.64 3.75 -5.51
C ILE A 189 18.81 3.05 -4.15
N ASP A 190 20.02 3.03 -3.60
CA ASP A 190 20.29 2.46 -2.28
C ASP A 190 19.49 3.22 -1.19
N ILE A 191 19.35 4.55 -1.29
CA ILE A 191 18.50 5.34 -0.37
C ILE A 191 17.01 4.98 -0.54
N LEU A 192 16.52 4.85 -1.78
CA LEU A 192 15.14 4.42 -2.03
C LEU A 192 14.87 3.02 -1.48
N ASP A 193 15.87 2.14 -1.54
CA ASP A 193 15.80 0.80 -0.97
C ASP A 193 15.73 0.83 0.56
N SER A 194 16.52 1.69 1.21
CA SER A 194 16.44 1.93 2.65
C SER A 194 15.05 2.42 3.06
N ILE A 195 14.45 3.37 2.31
CA ILE A 195 13.08 3.84 2.57
C ILE A 195 12.08 2.67 2.48
N ALA A 196 12.16 1.85 1.43
CA ALA A 196 11.25 0.72 1.29
C ALA A 196 11.44 -0.35 2.38
N SER A 197 12.70 -0.62 2.76
CA SER A 197 13.07 -1.61 3.77
C SER A 197 12.61 -1.20 5.17
N GLU A 198 12.91 0.02 5.60
CA GLU A 198 12.48 0.51 6.92
C GLU A 198 10.96 0.58 7.03
N LEU A 199 10.26 0.99 5.97
CA LEU A 199 8.80 0.99 5.96
C LEU A 199 8.24 -0.44 6.02
N GLY A 200 8.88 -1.37 5.30
CA GLY A 200 8.52 -2.79 5.31
C GLY A 200 8.65 -3.41 6.70
N LYS A 201 9.66 -3.03 7.49
CA LYS A 201 9.79 -3.47 8.89
C LYS A 201 8.65 -2.95 9.77
N ALA A 202 8.36 -1.65 9.70
CA ALA A 202 7.28 -1.05 10.48
C ALA A 202 5.90 -1.64 10.12
N LEU A 203 5.67 -1.95 8.84
CA LEU A 203 4.46 -2.64 8.39
C LEU A 203 4.45 -4.13 8.75
N ALA A 204 5.61 -4.77 8.90
CA ALA A 204 5.68 -6.16 9.36
C ALA A 204 5.23 -6.30 10.81
N GLU A 205 5.57 -5.33 11.67
CA GLU A 205 5.05 -5.28 13.06
C GLU A 205 3.53 -5.20 13.08
N LYS A 206 2.94 -4.31 12.27
CA LYS A 206 1.48 -4.24 12.08
C LYS A 206 0.85 -5.55 11.59
N ARG A 207 1.54 -6.28 10.70
CA ARG A 207 1.06 -7.58 10.22
C ARG A 207 1.07 -8.62 11.34
N LEU A 208 2.08 -8.60 12.21
CA LEU A 208 2.12 -9.46 13.40
C LEU A 208 0.96 -9.14 14.36
N ASP A 209 0.66 -7.87 14.59
CA ASP A 209 -0.51 -7.48 15.41
C ASP A 209 -1.82 -8.06 14.85
N ILE A 210 -1.97 -8.05 13.51
CA ILE A 210 -3.13 -8.65 12.83
C ILE A 210 -3.10 -10.18 12.90
N GLU A 211 -1.94 -10.81 12.90
CA GLU A 211 -1.83 -12.26 13.08
C GLU A 211 -2.21 -12.71 14.50
N GLU A 212 -1.98 -11.87 15.52
CA GLU A 212 -2.40 -12.14 16.90
C GLU A 212 -3.92 -12.09 17.08
N ASP A 213 -4.61 -11.17 16.40
CA ASP A 213 -6.09 -11.12 16.30
C ASP A 213 -6.54 -11.09 14.82
N PRO A 214 -6.57 -12.26 14.15
CA PRO A 214 -6.85 -12.37 12.72
C PRO A 214 -8.13 -11.68 12.29
N ILE A 215 -8.08 -10.99 11.15
CA ILE A 215 -9.27 -10.44 10.49
C ILE A 215 -10.17 -11.55 9.93
N ALA A 216 -11.49 -11.33 10.01
CA ALA A 216 -12.51 -12.33 9.69
C ALA A 216 -12.38 -12.91 8.26
N ALA A 217 -11.92 -12.09 7.32
CA ALA A 217 -11.65 -12.51 5.95
C ALA A 217 -10.48 -11.73 5.37
N SER A 218 -9.79 -12.33 4.39
CA SER A 218 -8.72 -11.66 3.65
C SER A 218 -9.27 -10.47 2.84
N PRO A 219 -8.64 -9.28 2.89
CA PRO A 219 -9.00 -8.14 2.05
C PRO A 219 -9.02 -8.48 0.56
N LEU A 220 -8.14 -9.40 0.13
CA LEU A 220 -8.08 -9.87 -1.25
C LEU A 220 -9.36 -10.58 -1.68
N PHE A 221 -9.89 -11.42 -0.79
CA PHE A 221 -11.12 -12.16 -1.03
C PHE A 221 -12.32 -11.20 -1.08
N ILE A 222 -12.41 -10.26 -0.13
CA ILE A 222 -13.48 -9.26 -0.13
C ILE A 222 -13.41 -8.39 -1.39
N LYS A 223 -12.21 -8.00 -1.83
CA LYS A 223 -12.03 -7.26 -3.09
C LYS A 223 -12.60 -8.03 -4.28
N ASP A 224 -12.25 -9.31 -4.44
CA ASP A 224 -12.76 -10.14 -5.54
C ASP A 224 -14.28 -10.25 -5.51
N MET A 225 -14.88 -10.42 -4.33
CA MET A 225 -16.34 -10.46 -4.16
C MET A 225 -17.02 -9.14 -4.52
N ILE A 226 -16.44 -8.00 -4.12
CA ILE A 226 -16.94 -6.67 -4.48
C ILE A 226 -16.83 -6.47 -6.00
N GLU A 227 -15.70 -6.81 -6.62
CA GLU A 227 -15.49 -6.62 -8.06
C GLU A 227 -16.39 -7.49 -8.93
N ARG A 228 -16.78 -8.68 -8.45
CA ARG A 228 -17.78 -9.53 -9.12
C ARG A 228 -19.19 -8.96 -9.03
N THR A 229 -19.50 -8.31 -7.90
CA THR A 229 -20.84 -7.75 -7.64
C THR A 229 -21.01 -6.39 -8.32
N ILE A 230 -19.97 -5.57 -8.25
CA ILE A 230 -19.89 -4.21 -8.80
C ILE A 230 -18.60 -4.13 -9.62
N PRO A 231 -18.67 -4.54 -10.90
CA PRO A 231 -17.52 -4.47 -11.78
C PRO A 231 -17.04 -3.03 -11.92
N PRO A 232 -15.72 -2.80 -11.89
CA PRO A 232 -15.17 -1.47 -12.02
C PRO A 232 -15.47 -0.86 -13.39
N LYS A 233 -15.68 0.46 -13.42
CA LYS A 233 -16.01 1.15 -14.67
C LYS A 233 -14.79 1.14 -15.60
N THR A 234 -15.04 1.09 -16.91
CA THR A 234 -13.97 1.09 -17.91
C THR A 234 -13.15 2.38 -17.79
N GLY A 235 -11.83 2.24 -17.63
CA GLY A 235 -10.91 3.36 -17.50
C GLY A 235 -10.70 3.87 -16.07
N GLU A 236 -11.33 3.26 -15.06
CA GLU A 236 -10.99 3.57 -13.67
C GLU A 236 -9.68 2.89 -13.26
N GLU A 237 -8.73 3.71 -12.82
CA GLU A 237 -7.49 3.23 -12.22
C GLU A 237 -7.72 2.88 -10.75
N LEU A 238 -7.32 1.68 -10.33
CA LEU A 238 -7.34 1.22 -8.93
C LEU A 238 -8.67 1.51 -8.18
N PRO A 239 -9.81 1.02 -8.70
CA PRO A 239 -11.14 1.27 -8.12
C PRO A 239 -11.28 0.72 -6.70
N ASN A 240 -10.61 -0.39 -6.41
CA ASN A 240 -10.57 -1.01 -5.09
C ASN A 240 -9.11 -1.22 -4.68
N VAL A 241 -8.70 -0.59 -3.60
CA VAL A 241 -7.34 -0.57 -3.06
C VAL A 241 -7.30 -1.41 -1.79
N ILE A 242 -6.37 -2.36 -1.74
CA ILE A 242 -6.15 -3.22 -0.57
C ILE A 242 -5.33 -2.49 0.48
N GLN A 243 -5.77 -2.62 1.73
CA GLN A 243 -5.07 -2.22 2.94
C GLN A 243 -4.82 -3.46 3.81
N LEU A 244 -4.01 -3.32 4.87
CA LEU A 244 -3.65 -4.45 5.73
C LEU A 244 -4.88 -5.12 6.40
N ASP A 245 -5.81 -4.31 6.87
CA ASP A 245 -6.99 -4.69 7.65
C ASP A 245 -8.31 -4.39 6.91
N GLY A 246 -8.25 -4.12 5.60
CA GLY A 246 -9.41 -3.61 4.90
C GLY A 246 -9.19 -3.20 3.45
N LEU A 247 -10.12 -2.38 2.97
CA LEU A 247 -10.18 -1.91 1.58
C LEU A 247 -10.58 -0.44 1.54
N ARG A 248 -10.03 0.29 0.57
CA ARG A 248 -10.62 1.53 0.08
C ARG A 248 -11.33 1.24 -1.23
N VAL A 249 -12.62 1.52 -1.30
CA VAL A 249 -13.46 1.23 -2.47
C VAL A 249 -14.06 2.51 -3.03
N LYS A 250 -13.94 2.68 -4.35
CA LYS A 250 -14.50 3.81 -5.07
C LYS A 250 -15.86 3.43 -5.64
N ILE A 251 -16.89 3.74 -4.88
CA ILE A 251 -18.28 3.36 -5.15
C ILE A 251 -19.21 4.56 -4.97
N GLU A 252 -20.38 4.51 -5.57
CA GLU A 252 -21.43 5.51 -5.37
C GLU A 252 -22.30 5.17 -4.15
N GLU A 253 -23.07 6.13 -3.63
CA GLU A 253 -23.93 5.91 -2.47
C GLU A 253 -25.00 4.82 -2.71
N GLU A 254 -25.47 4.67 -3.95
CA GLU A 254 -26.46 3.66 -4.36
C GLU A 254 -25.93 2.21 -4.31
N ASP A 255 -24.61 2.05 -4.29
CA ASP A 255 -23.94 0.74 -4.31
C ASP A 255 -23.69 0.18 -2.90
N ILE A 256 -23.84 1.02 -1.87
CA ILE A 256 -23.61 0.68 -0.46
C ILE A 256 -24.49 -0.48 -0.01
N GLU A 257 -25.79 -0.46 -0.34
CA GLU A 257 -26.72 -1.52 0.07
C GLU A 257 -26.34 -2.86 -0.56
N LYS A 258 -26.03 -2.86 -1.85
CA LYS A 258 -25.61 -4.07 -2.58
C LYS A 258 -24.33 -4.66 -1.97
N ILE A 259 -23.36 -3.83 -1.63
CA ILE A 259 -22.10 -4.26 -1.01
C ILE A 259 -22.36 -4.86 0.37
N ASN A 260 -23.20 -4.23 1.17
CA ASN A 260 -23.55 -4.70 2.50
C ASN A 260 -24.27 -6.06 2.50
N GLU A 261 -24.93 -6.42 1.40
CA GLU A 261 -25.65 -7.68 1.21
C GLU A 261 -24.79 -8.82 0.64
N ILE A 262 -23.54 -8.55 0.23
CA ILE A 262 -22.64 -9.60 -0.25
C ILE A 262 -22.45 -10.65 0.84
N GLU A 263 -22.72 -11.91 0.51
CA GLU A 263 -22.54 -13.05 1.41
C GLU A 263 -21.09 -13.53 1.39
N ILE A 264 -20.50 -13.65 2.58
CA ILE A 264 -19.16 -14.18 2.83
C ILE A 264 -19.31 -15.32 3.84
N GLY A 265 -19.19 -16.55 3.33
CA GLY A 265 -19.45 -17.74 4.11
C GLY A 265 -20.91 -17.78 4.58
N ASN A 266 -21.12 -17.79 5.88
CA ASN A 266 -22.45 -17.77 6.50
C ASN A 266 -22.94 -16.37 6.94
N LYS A 267 -22.22 -15.29 6.62
CA LYS A 267 -22.56 -13.91 7.05
C LYS A 267 -22.63 -12.93 5.89
N LYS A 268 -23.29 -11.79 6.12
CA LYS A 268 -23.23 -10.65 5.20
C LYS A 268 -22.00 -9.78 5.45
N LEU A 269 -21.55 -9.06 4.42
CA LEU A 269 -20.41 -8.16 4.51
C LEU A 269 -20.61 -7.08 5.59
N SER A 270 -21.83 -6.57 5.73
CA SER A 270 -22.21 -5.60 6.79
C SER A 270 -22.02 -6.11 8.21
N GLU A 271 -22.02 -7.43 8.42
CA GLU A 271 -21.79 -8.02 9.74
C GLU A 271 -20.29 -8.09 10.05
N ILE A 272 -19.46 -8.29 9.02
CA ILE A 272 -18.01 -8.50 9.16
C ILE A 272 -17.16 -7.26 8.92
N CYS A 273 -17.69 -6.24 8.24
CA CYS A 273 -16.99 -5.00 7.94
C CYS A 273 -17.70 -3.79 8.54
N GLU A 274 -16.92 -2.77 8.88
CA GLU A 274 -17.42 -1.42 9.13
C GLU A 274 -17.10 -0.55 7.91
N MET A 275 -18.14 0.05 7.31
CA MET A 275 -17.99 0.94 6.18
C MET A 275 -18.11 2.39 6.61
N LYS A 276 -17.13 3.21 6.23
CA LYS A 276 -17.06 4.64 6.55
C LYS A 276 -16.74 5.45 5.31
N LYS A 277 -17.39 6.61 5.14
CA LYS A 277 -17.04 7.57 4.08
C LYS A 277 -15.63 8.12 4.31
N SER A 278 -14.77 7.97 3.31
CA SER A 278 -13.39 8.44 3.36
C SER A 278 -13.34 9.96 3.29
N GLN A 279 -12.39 10.57 4.02
CA GLN A 279 -12.03 11.97 3.90
C GLN A 279 -11.10 12.25 2.71
N TYR A 280 -10.52 11.19 2.11
CA TYR A 280 -9.68 11.26 0.92
C TYR A 280 -10.47 10.98 -0.36
N ALA A 281 -10.94 9.74 -0.52
CA ALA A 281 -11.67 9.28 -1.69
C ALA A 281 -12.45 7.98 -1.40
N GLY A 282 -13.69 7.92 -1.86
CA GLY A 282 -14.55 6.74 -1.77
C GLY A 282 -14.97 6.38 -0.36
N TYR A 283 -14.95 5.09 -0.06
CA TYR A 283 -15.33 4.51 1.23
C TYR A 283 -14.20 3.60 1.74
N LEU A 284 -14.02 3.59 3.06
CA LEU A 284 -13.19 2.64 3.76
C LEU A 284 -14.05 1.50 4.27
N LEU A 285 -13.62 0.26 4.01
CA LEU A 285 -14.17 -0.97 4.56
C LEU A 285 -13.11 -1.54 5.50
N LYS A 286 -13.35 -1.44 6.81
CA LYS A 286 -12.49 -2.04 7.83
C LYS A 286 -13.06 -3.41 8.21
N ILE A 287 -12.25 -4.44 8.08
CA ILE A 287 -12.65 -5.82 8.37
C ILE A 287 -12.47 -6.05 9.86
N LYS A 288 -13.52 -6.53 10.53
CA LYS A 288 -13.47 -6.85 11.96
C LYS A 288 -12.65 -8.13 12.18
N SER A 289 -12.11 -8.28 13.38
CA SER A 289 -11.41 -9.50 13.75
C SER A 289 -12.35 -10.69 13.97
N GLU A 290 -11.80 -11.90 13.82
CA GLU A 290 -12.48 -13.16 14.08
C GLU A 290 -13.02 -13.23 15.51
N ALA A 291 -12.33 -12.60 16.48
CA ALA A 291 -12.82 -12.50 17.85
C ALA A 291 -14.16 -11.77 17.95
N VAL A 292 -14.41 -10.78 17.09
CA VAL A 292 -15.65 -10.00 17.05
C VAL A 292 -16.71 -10.66 16.18
N THR A 293 -16.32 -11.19 15.02
CA THR A 293 -17.26 -11.75 14.05
C THR A 293 -17.62 -13.20 14.36
N GLY A 294 -16.76 -13.96 15.02
CA GLY A 294 -16.84 -15.41 15.03
C GLY A 294 -16.49 -16.03 13.67
N ALA A 295 -16.51 -17.37 13.59
CA ALA A 295 -16.15 -18.12 12.38
C ALA A 295 -17.11 -17.85 11.21
N LEU A 296 -16.54 -17.68 10.01
CA LEU A 296 -17.29 -17.45 8.76
C LEU A 296 -17.53 -18.72 7.93
N PHE A 297 -16.68 -19.73 8.08
CA PHE A 297 -16.68 -20.99 7.30
C PHE A 297 -16.84 -22.21 8.19
#